data_AF-A0A7K2PCW4-F1
#
_entry.id   AF-A0A7K2PCW4-F1
#
_cell.length_a   1.000
_cell.length_b   1.000
_cell.length_c   1.000
_cell.angle_alpha   90.00
_cell.angle_beta   90.00
_cell.angle_gamma   90.00
#
_symmetry.space_group_name_H-M   'P 1'
#
loop_
_entity.id
_entity.type
_entity.pdbx_description
1 polymer ?
#
loop_
_entity_poly.entity_id
_entity_poly.type
_entity_poly.pdbx_seq_one_letter_code
_entity_poly.pdbx_strand_id
1 'polypeptide(L)'
;TVQTVRRVLAEGSAPEALAPQAAALLGEGAEEALRADPWQLLRVGGVRPEQADGFARALLGAECGPDDERRGRAVTGWLLEQAALAGHTALELPRLVATLAQRGVPDPDAAVQSTLAEGEALAFQDALEESGAHREPAASGTAGPDRADEQDEESEERPVRVLIGLERYALAEESLADGLARLVNSTPKQDGSAADWEQAAASAQGSGAELIRAVAAHGLVLHTGGEAS
;
A
#
# COMPACT_ATOMS: atom_id res chain seq x y z
N THR A 1 -26.16 14.35 9.36
CA THR A 1 -25.02 14.11 8.44
C THR A 1 -25.39 14.18 6.97
N VAL A 2 -26.21 13.29 6.40
CA VAL A 2 -26.46 13.32 4.93
C VAL A 2 -27.14 14.63 4.47
N GLN A 3 -28.15 15.11 5.20
CA GLN A 3 -28.83 16.38 4.86
C GLN A 3 -27.91 17.59 5.00
N THR A 4 -27.05 17.61 6.02
CA THR A 4 -26.10 18.69 6.26
C THR A 4 -25.01 18.72 5.19
N VAL A 5 -24.44 17.56 4.86
CA VAL A 5 -23.48 17.41 3.74
C VAL A 5 -24.11 17.84 2.41
N ARG A 6 -25.36 17.44 2.15
CA ARG A 6 -26.08 17.86 0.93
C ARG A 6 -26.16 19.38 0.79
N ARG A 7 -26.43 20.08 1.89
CA ARG A 7 -26.45 21.55 1.92
C ARG A 7 -25.09 22.14 1.57
N VAL A 8 -24.00 21.64 2.17
CA VAL A 8 -22.63 22.10 1.85
C VAL A 8 -22.30 21.86 0.38
N LEU A 9 -22.65 20.69 -0.17
CA LEU A 9 -22.45 20.37 -1.58
C LEU A 9 -23.19 21.36 -2.48
N ALA A 10 -24.45 21.67 -2.16
CA ALA A 10 -25.24 22.66 -2.91
C ALA A 10 -24.64 24.07 -2.83
N GLU A 11 -24.18 24.50 -1.64
CA GLU A 11 -23.47 25.76 -1.42
C GLU A 11 -22.22 25.86 -2.31
N GLY A 12 -21.45 24.77 -2.40
CA GLY A 12 -20.25 24.69 -3.25
C GLY A 12 -20.51 24.29 -4.71
N SER A 13 -21.76 24.28 -5.17
CA SER A 13 -22.13 23.87 -6.55
C SER A 13 -21.67 22.45 -6.95
N ALA A 14 -21.49 21.55 -5.98
CA ALA A 14 -21.17 20.15 -6.20
C ALA A 14 -22.45 19.28 -6.26
N PRO A 15 -22.43 18.14 -6.97
CA PRO A 15 -23.61 17.27 -7.09
C PRO A 15 -24.10 16.74 -5.74
N GLU A 16 -25.33 17.08 -5.37
CA GLU A 16 -25.99 16.63 -4.12
C GLU A 16 -26.11 15.10 -4.00
N ALA A 17 -26.05 14.37 -5.12
CA ALA A 17 -26.06 12.91 -5.16
C ALA A 17 -24.85 12.28 -4.46
N LEU A 18 -23.75 13.03 -4.29
CA LEU A 18 -22.56 12.57 -3.56
C LEU A 18 -22.77 12.54 -2.04
N ALA A 19 -23.81 13.20 -1.52
CA ALA A 19 -24.00 13.40 -0.08
C ALA A 19 -24.02 12.11 0.75
N PRO A 20 -24.68 11.00 0.34
CA PRO A 20 -24.65 9.76 1.12
C PRO A 20 -23.25 9.16 1.21
N GLN A 21 -22.49 9.17 0.10
CA GLN A 21 -21.14 8.61 0.05
C GLN A 21 -20.15 9.48 0.84
N ALA A 22 -20.22 10.80 0.68
CA ALA A 22 -19.41 11.74 1.45
C ALA A 22 -19.68 11.63 2.96
N ALA A 23 -20.95 11.53 3.37
CA ALA A 23 -21.32 11.35 4.78
C ALA A 23 -20.85 10.00 5.35
N ALA A 24 -20.92 8.93 4.56
CA ALA A 24 -20.43 7.61 4.99
C ALA A 24 -18.90 7.59 5.16
N LEU A 25 -18.18 8.33 4.32
CA LEU A 25 -16.72 8.37 4.32
C LEU A 25 -16.14 9.29 5.40
N LEU A 26 -16.71 10.47 5.57
CA LEU A 26 -16.20 11.51 6.48
C LEU A 26 -16.83 11.43 7.88
N GLY A 27 -17.85 10.59 8.07
CA GLY A 27 -18.49 10.37 9.37
C GLY A 27 -19.34 11.53 9.86
N GLU A 28 -19.54 11.63 11.17
CA GLU A 28 -20.49 12.57 11.78
C GLU A 28 -20.13 14.04 11.56
N GLY A 29 -18.85 14.39 11.50
CA GLY A 29 -18.32 15.74 11.27
C GLY A 29 -18.10 16.10 9.79
N ALA A 30 -18.77 15.41 8.86
CA ALA A 30 -18.54 15.57 7.43
C ALA A 30 -18.81 17.00 6.91
N GLU A 31 -19.78 17.71 7.50
CA GLU A 31 -20.09 19.09 7.11
C GLU A 31 -18.94 20.04 7.50
N GLU A 32 -18.47 19.93 8.74
CA GLU A 32 -17.37 20.73 9.27
C GLU A 32 -16.07 20.42 8.53
N ALA A 33 -15.80 19.14 8.28
CA ALA A 33 -14.63 18.69 7.53
C ALA A 33 -14.59 19.27 6.11
N LEU A 34 -15.71 19.23 5.37
CA LEU A 34 -15.78 19.78 4.01
C LEU A 34 -15.68 21.31 3.97
N ARG A 35 -16.12 22.02 5.00
CA ARG A 35 -15.93 23.48 5.07
C ARG A 35 -14.50 23.85 5.45
N ALA A 36 -13.87 23.09 6.34
CA ALA A 36 -12.49 23.29 6.75
C ALA A 36 -11.49 22.89 5.65
N ASP A 37 -11.81 21.84 4.88
CA ASP A 37 -11.01 21.36 3.76
C ASP A 37 -11.94 20.85 2.64
N PRO A 38 -12.30 21.72 1.67
CA PRO A 38 -13.17 21.34 0.57
C PRO A 38 -12.62 20.21 -0.31
N TRP A 39 -11.30 20.01 -0.33
CA TRP A 39 -10.68 18.96 -1.16
C TRP A 39 -10.82 17.56 -0.56
N GLN A 40 -11.28 17.41 0.69
CA GLN A 40 -11.71 16.12 1.24
C GLN A 40 -12.79 15.44 0.36
N LEU A 41 -13.51 16.21 -0.47
CA LEU A 41 -14.44 15.68 -1.46
C LEU A 41 -13.76 14.74 -2.48
N LEU A 42 -12.45 14.87 -2.73
CA LEU A 42 -11.70 13.98 -3.62
C LEU A 42 -11.62 12.53 -3.12
N ARG A 43 -11.84 12.31 -1.83
CA ARG A 43 -11.87 10.95 -1.26
C ARG A 43 -13.15 10.19 -1.68
N VAL A 44 -14.16 10.89 -2.18
CA VAL A 44 -15.39 10.29 -2.71
C VAL A 44 -15.13 9.72 -4.10
N GLY A 45 -15.36 8.42 -4.27
CA GLY A 45 -15.11 7.73 -5.53
C GLY A 45 -15.84 8.36 -6.72
N GLY A 46 -15.10 8.62 -7.80
CA GLY A 46 -15.64 9.23 -9.03
C GLY A 46 -15.50 10.76 -9.08
N VAL A 47 -15.14 11.43 -7.98
CA VAL A 47 -14.82 12.86 -7.98
C VAL A 47 -13.46 13.09 -8.64
N ARG A 48 -13.40 14.09 -9.54
CA ARG A 48 -12.17 14.51 -10.21
C ARG A 48 -11.59 15.78 -9.57
N PRO A 49 -10.26 16.00 -9.65
CA PRO A 49 -9.62 17.20 -9.10
C PRO A 49 -10.28 18.50 -9.55
N GLU A 50 -10.70 18.60 -10.80
CA GLU A 50 -11.33 19.80 -11.36
C GLU A 50 -12.70 20.09 -10.71
N GLN A 51 -13.43 19.05 -10.31
CA GLN A 51 -14.71 19.18 -9.60
C GLN A 51 -14.47 19.64 -8.16
N ALA A 52 -13.48 19.08 -7.48
CA ALA A 52 -13.09 19.50 -6.15
C ALA A 52 -12.55 20.95 -6.14
N ASP A 53 -11.76 21.33 -7.15
CA ASP A 53 -11.29 22.72 -7.32
C ASP A 53 -12.45 23.68 -7.58
N GLY A 54 -13.50 23.26 -8.30
CA GLY A 54 -14.73 24.04 -8.45
C GLY A 54 -15.47 24.23 -7.12
N PHE A 55 -15.60 23.14 -6.36
CA PHE A 55 -16.23 23.14 -5.05
C PHE A 55 -15.48 24.02 -4.03
N ALA A 56 -14.14 23.90 -3.98
CA ALA A 56 -13.29 24.71 -3.13
C ALA A 56 -13.38 26.20 -3.46
N ARG A 57 -13.34 26.57 -4.75
CA ARG A 57 -13.51 27.96 -5.19
C ARG A 57 -14.87 28.53 -4.81
N ALA A 58 -15.93 27.73 -4.89
CA ALA A 58 -17.27 28.17 -4.52
C ALA A 58 -17.42 28.40 -3.00
N LEU A 59 -16.76 27.58 -2.18
CA LEU A 59 -16.82 27.71 -0.70
C LEU A 59 -15.86 28.74 -0.12
N LEU A 60 -14.61 28.77 -0.61
CA LEU A 60 -13.54 29.60 -0.05
C LEU A 60 -13.40 30.95 -0.77
N GLY A 61 -13.95 31.09 -1.98
CA GLY A 61 -13.87 32.32 -2.76
C GLY A 61 -12.42 32.76 -3.00
N ALA A 62 -12.08 33.97 -2.53
CA ALA A 62 -10.76 34.56 -2.69
C ALA A 62 -9.65 33.85 -1.88
N GLU A 63 -10.02 33.05 -0.87
CA GLU A 63 -9.07 32.28 -0.07
C GLU A 63 -8.62 30.98 -0.79
N CYS A 64 -9.26 30.63 -1.92
CA CYS A 64 -8.86 29.48 -2.73
C CYS A 64 -7.66 29.84 -3.62
N GLY A 65 -6.46 29.41 -3.22
CA GLY A 65 -5.23 29.55 -4.02
C GLY A 65 -4.82 28.24 -4.72
N PRO A 66 -4.07 28.30 -5.84
CA PRO A 66 -3.46 27.12 -6.45
C PRO A 66 -2.37 26.49 -5.58
N ASP A 67 -1.73 27.29 -4.72
CA ASP A 67 -0.68 26.89 -3.79
C ASP A 67 -1.23 26.41 -2.42
N ASP A 68 -2.54 26.16 -2.32
CA ASP A 68 -3.14 25.67 -1.08
C ASP A 68 -2.63 24.24 -0.77
N GLU A 69 -1.98 24.07 0.38
CA GLU A 69 -1.41 22.79 0.80
C GLU A 69 -2.46 21.68 0.91
N ARG A 70 -3.71 22.03 1.29
CA ARG A 70 -4.82 21.07 1.36
C ARG A 70 -5.11 20.45 -0.01
N ARG A 71 -5.05 21.28 -1.06
CA ARG A 71 -5.20 20.82 -2.46
C ARG A 71 -4.07 19.85 -2.83
N GLY A 72 -2.83 20.22 -2.56
CA GLY A 72 -1.66 19.37 -2.86
C GLY A 72 -1.76 17.99 -2.23
N ARG A 73 -2.11 17.94 -0.92
CA ARG A 73 -2.32 16.67 -0.21
C ARG A 73 -3.45 15.85 -0.80
N ALA A 74 -4.61 16.46 -1.01
CA ALA A 74 -5.79 15.76 -1.52
C ALA A 74 -5.57 15.19 -2.93
N VAL A 75 -4.85 15.90 -3.80
CA VAL A 75 -4.47 15.39 -5.13
C VAL A 75 -3.47 14.24 -5.02
N THR A 76 -2.53 14.29 -4.06
CA THR A 76 -1.59 13.19 -3.77
C THR A 76 -2.32 11.93 -3.35
N GLY A 77 -3.22 12.04 -2.35
CA GLY A 77 -4.07 10.93 -1.92
C GLY A 77 -4.92 10.39 -3.07
N TRP A 78 -5.56 11.27 -3.84
CA TRP A 78 -6.37 10.89 -5.01
C TRP A 78 -5.57 10.12 -6.07
N LEU A 79 -4.32 10.51 -6.36
CA LEU A 79 -3.46 9.79 -7.30
C LEU A 79 -3.12 8.39 -6.82
N LEU A 80 -2.80 8.24 -5.54
CA LEU A 80 -2.56 6.92 -4.95
C LEU A 80 -3.83 6.06 -4.99
N GLU A 81 -5.02 6.65 -4.82
CA GLU A 81 -6.28 5.94 -5.00
C GLU A 81 -6.51 5.48 -6.44
N GLN A 82 -6.21 6.33 -7.41
CA GLN A 82 -6.30 5.92 -8.82
C GLN A 82 -5.30 4.78 -9.12
N ALA A 83 -4.13 4.79 -8.50
CA ALA A 83 -3.15 3.71 -8.62
C ALA A 83 -3.68 2.40 -8.00
N ALA A 84 -4.33 2.46 -6.85
CA ALA A 84 -4.98 1.32 -6.21
C ALA A 84 -6.08 0.70 -7.07
N LEU A 85 -6.90 1.51 -7.72
CA LEU A 85 -7.90 1.02 -8.68
C LEU A 85 -7.28 0.32 -9.89
N ALA A 86 -6.01 0.63 -10.22
CA ALA A 86 -5.24 -0.04 -11.25
C ALA A 86 -4.42 -1.25 -10.72
N GLY A 87 -4.56 -1.60 -9.44
CA GLY A 87 -3.87 -2.73 -8.81
C GLY A 87 -2.51 -2.38 -8.18
N HIS A 88 -2.13 -1.11 -8.09
CA HIS A 88 -0.92 -0.67 -7.40
C HIS A 88 -1.21 -0.28 -5.95
N THR A 89 -0.48 -0.84 -4.99
CA THR A 89 -0.60 -0.49 -3.57
C THR A 89 0.37 0.62 -3.15
N ALA A 90 1.43 0.85 -3.93
CA ALA A 90 2.37 1.96 -3.78
C ALA A 90 2.88 2.46 -5.15
N LEU A 91 3.42 3.68 -5.18
CA LEU A 91 4.08 4.29 -6.33
C LEU A 91 5.51 4.72 -5.97
N GLU A 92 6.44 4.62 -6.92
CA GLU A 92 7.77 5.22 -6.75
C GLU A 92 7.69 6.74 -6.63
N LEU A 93 8.42 7.30 -5.66
CA LEU A 93 8.42 8.73 -5.34
C LEU A 93 8.67 9.62 -6.59
N PRO A 94 9.69 9.36 -7.45
CA PRO A 94 9.91 10.18 -8.63
C PRO A 94 8.72 10.18 -9.61
N ARG A 95 8.01 9.05 -9.74
CA ARG A 95 6.84 8.94 -10.60
C ARG A 95 5.66 9.71 -10.02
N LEU A 96 5.45 9.65 -8.70
CA LEU A 96 4.41 10.40 -8.01
C LEU A 96 4.64 11.91 -8.16
N VAL A 97 5.85 12.39 -7.85
CA VAL A 97 6.26 13.80 -7.99
C VAL A 97 6.07 14.31 -9.42
N ALA A 98 6.53 13.56 -10.42
CA ALA A 98 6.35 13.93 -11.82
C ALA A 98 4.87 14.01 -12.24
N THR A 99 4.03 13.11 -11.72
CA THR A 99 2.59 13.08 -12.03
C THR A 99 1.85 14.25 -11.35
N LEU A 100 2.22 14.61 -10.12
CA LEU A 100 1.70 15.78 -9.42
C LEU A 100 2.07 17.08 -10.15
N ALA A 101 3.31 17.20 -10.62
CA ALA A 101 3.75 18.35 -11.43
C ALA A 101 2.91 18.47 -12.72
N GLN A 102 2.70 17.37 -13.44
CA GLN A 102 1.87 17.34 -14.65
C GLN A 102 0.40 17.73 -14.38
N ARG A 103 -0.08 17.54 -13.16
CA ARG A 103 -1.43 17.91 -12.71
C ARG A 103 -1.50 19.35 -12.18
N GLY A 104 -0.41 20.11 -12.26
CA GLY A 104 -0.36 21.51 -11.82
C GLY A 104 -0.36 21.66 -10.30
N VAL A 105 0.27 20.73 -9.58
CA VAL A 105 0.65 20.94 -8.17
C VAL A 105 1.93 21.78 -8.14
N PRO A 106 1.93 22.98 -7.55
CA PRO A 106 3.06 23.91 -7.61
C PRO A 106 4.35 23.40 -6.97
N ASP A 107 4.23 22.74 -5.80
CA ASP A 107 5.32 22.07 -5.10
C ASP A 107 4.94 20.60 -4.84
N PRO A 108 5.23 19.69 -5.78
CA PRO A 108 4.91 18.27 -5.66
C PRO A 108 5.60 17.59 -4.47
N ASP A 109 6.86 17.95 -4.20
CA ASP A 109 7.63 17.37 -3.10
C ASP A 109 7.02 17.76 -1.76
N ALA A 110 6.71 19.05 -1.56
CA ALA A 110 6.01 19.51 -0.35
C ALA A 110 4.64 18.86 -0.20
N ALA A 111 3.89 18.66 -1.29
CA ALA A 111 2.61 17.96 -1.25
C ALA A 111 2.75 16.52 -0.73
N VAL A 112 3.73 15.77 -1.23
CA VAL A 112 4.02 14.40 -0.75
C VAL A 112 4.46 14.42 0.71
N GLN A 113 5.37 15.31 1.09
CA GLN A 113 5.83 15.43 2.48
C GLN A 113 4.68 15.76 3.44
N SER A 114 3.78 16.66 3.03
CA SER A 114 2.60 17.02 3.81
C SER A 114 1.63 15.83 3.95
N THR A 115 1.41 15.03 2.89
CA THR A 115 0.60 13.81 2.97
C THR A 115 1.21 12.76 3.91
N LEU A 116 2.54 12.63 3.93
CA LEU A 116 3.26 11.77 4.88
C LEU A 116 3.14 12.28 6.32
N ALA A 117 3.26 13.60 6.52
CA ALA A 117 3.18 14.22 7.85
C ALA A 117 1.78 14.08 8.49
N GLU A 118 0.72 14.15 7.69
CA GLU A 118 -0.66 13.90 8.14
C GLU A 118 -0.98 12.41 8.30
N GLY A 119 -0.07 11.50 7.94
CA GLY A 119 -0.25 10.05 8.04
C GLY A 119 -1.21 9.46 7.02
N GLU A 120 -1.58 10.20 5.97
CA GLU A 120 -2.47 9.71 4.91
C GLU A 120 -1.76 8.74 3.95
N ALA A 121 -0.44 8.84 3.87
CA ALA A 121 0.43 7.93 3.13
C ALA A 121 1.65 7.56 3.99
N LEU A 122 2.30 6.45 3.62
CA LEU A 122 3.51 5.94 4.24
C LEU A 122 4.61 5.78 3.19
N ALA A 123 5.86 6.00 3.61
CA ALA A 123 7.04 5.84 2.76
C ALA A 123 7.79 4.56 3.14
N PHE A 124 8.18 3.79 2.13
CA PHE A 124 8.95 2.55 2.25
C PHE A 124 10.23 2.68 1.43
N GLN A 125 11.31 2.12 1.95
CA GLN A 125 12.56 1.98 1.23
C GLN A 125 12.68 0.53 0.81
N ASP A 126 12.76 0.29 -0.49
CA ASP A 126 13.00 -1.03 -1.03
C ASP A 126 14.40 -1.07 -1.62
N ALA A 127 15.24 -1.94 -1.07
CA ALA A 127 16.61 -2.11 -1.52
C ALA A 127 16.59 -2.81 -2.87
N LEU A 128 17.10 -2.14 -3.90
CA LEU A 128 17.22 -2.76 -5.21
C LEU A 128 18.34 -3.81 -5.11
N GLU A 129 17.97 -5.08 -5.28
CA GLU A 129 18.96 -6.09 -5.64
C GLU A 129 19.52 -5.71 -7.01
N GLU A 130 20.85 -5.59 -7.12
CA GLU A 130 21.48 -5.44 -8.44
C GLU A 130 21.04 -6.63 -9.30
N SER A 131 20.21 -6.33 -10.30
CA SER A 131 19.74 -7.30 -11.29
C SER A 131 20.96 -7.89 -12.00
N GLY A 132 21.46 -9.02 -11.50
CA GLY A 132 22.69 -9.64 -11.96
C GLY A 132 23.25 -10.73 -11.06
N ALA A 133 23.05 -10.67 -9.75
CA ALA A 133 23.52 -11.72 -8.84
C ALA A 133 22.39 -12.66 -8.46
N HIS A 134 22.10 -13.65 -9.32
CA HIS A 134 21.49 -14.89 -8.84
C HIS A 134 22.35 -15.39 -7.67
N ARG A 135 21.86 -15.23 -6.44
CA ARG A 135 22.45 -15.86 -5.27
C ARG A 135 22.31 -17.36 -5.47
N GLU A 136 23.32 -18.01 -6.04
CA GLU A 136 23.47 -19.45 -5.88
C GLU A 136 23.45 -19.72 -4.36
N PRO A 137 22.60 -20.63 -3.88
CA PRO A 137 22.56 -20.95 -2.47
C PRO A 137 23.96 -21.44 -2.09
N ALA A 138 24.63 -20.69 -1.22
CA ALA A 138 25.96 -21.01 -0.76
C ALA A 138 25.95 -22.45 -0.23
N ALA A 139 26.59 -23.35 -0.99
CA ALA A 139 26.85 -24.70 -0.52
C ALA A 139 27.62 -24.57 0.79
N SER A 140 27.07 -25.18 1.84
CA SER A 140 27.64 -25.22 3.19
C SER A 140 29.12 -25.61 3.13
N GLY A 141 29.99 -24.62 3.32
CA GLY A 141 31.43 -24.76 3.43
C GLY A 141 31.83 -24.65 4.89
N THR A 142 32.40 -25.72 5.41
CA THR A 142 32.87 -25.88 6.79
C THR A 142 33.81 -24.76 7.24
N ALA A 143 33.49 -24.19 8.41
CA ALA A 143 34.28 -23.16 9.08
C ALA A 143 35.67 -23.64 9.53
N GLY A 144 36.67 -22.80 9.35
CA GLY A 144 37.94 -22.81 10.07
C GLY A 144 38.29 -21.37 10.48
N PRO A 145 38.67 -21.11 11.75
CA PRO A 145 38.92 -19.75 12.22
C PRO A 145 40.40 -19.40 12.02
N ASP A 146 40.67 -18.34 11.27
CA ASP A 146 41.74 -17.36 11.52
C ASP A 146 41.92 -16.50 10.28
N ARG A 147 41.49 -15.23 10.40
CA ARG A 147 42.25 -14.04 9.99
C ARG A 147 41.43 -12.80 10.32
N ALA A 148 41.91 -12.06 11.31
CA ALA A 148 41.69 -10.64 11.39
C ALA A 148 42.42 -10.01 10.19
N ASP A 149 41.67 -9.53 9.21
CA ASP A 149 42.12 -8.52 8.28
C ASP A 149 41.02 -7.46 8.25
N GLU A 150 41.42 -6.25 8.55
CA GLU A 150 40.67 -5.00 8.41
C GLU A 150 40.18 -4.91 6.96
N GLN A 151 38.90 -5.20 6.74
CA GLN A 151 38.19 -4.73 5.57
C GLN A 151 37.26 -3.63 6.07
N ASP A 152 37.73 -2.39 5.90
CA ASP A 152 36.84 -1.26 5.60
C ASP A 152 36.06 -1.65 4.33
N GLU A 153 35.04 -2.48 4.49
CA GLU A 153 33.95 -2.55 3.54
C GLU A 153 33.23 -1.21 3.69
N GLU A 154 33.62 -0.22 2.89
CA GLU A 154 32.68 0.75 2.36
C GLU A 154 31.50 -0.08 1.90
N SER A 155 30.49 -0.19 2.77
CA SER A 155 29.28 -0.91 2.49
C SER A 155 28.67 -0.13 1.35
N GLU A 156 28.90 -0.56 0.11
CA GLU A 156 28.36 0.07 -1.09
C GLU A 156 26.89 0.31 -0.80
N GLU A 157 26.51 1.59 -0.66
CA GLU A 157 25.16 1.98 -0.26
C GLU A 157 24.22 1.46 -1.34
N ARG A 158 23.61 0.30 -1.08
CA ARG A 158 22.75 -0.37 -2.04
C ARG A 158 21.68 0.61 -2.49
N PRO A 159 21.50 0.81 -3.81
CA PRO A 159 20.54 1.78 -4.29
C PRO A 159 19.14 1.42 -3.78
N VAL A 160 18.50 2.35 -3.09
CA VAL A 160 17.15 2.18 -2.56
C VAL A 160 16.16 2.92 -3.45
N ARG A 161 15.03 2.27 -3.78
CA ARG A 161 13.87 2.97 -4.32
C ARG A 161 12.93 3.35 -3.18
N VAL A 162 12.41 4.57 -3.23
CA VAL A 162 11.41 5.04 -2.26
C VAL A 162 10.02 4.85 -2.85
N LEU A 163 9.17 4.10 -2.16
CA LEU A 163 7.78 3.83 -2.50
C LEU A 163 6.87 4.60 -1.55
N ILE A 164 5.82 5.21 -2.08
CA ILE A 164 4.77 5.90 -1.33
C ILE A 164 3.46 5.14 -1.52
N GLY A 165 2.87 4.66 -0.43
CA GLY A 165 1.61 3.91 -0.43
C GLY A 165 0.56 4.58 0.48
N LEU A 166 -0.72 4.38 0.18
CA LEU A 166 -1.80 4.82 1.08
C LEU A 166 -1.68 4.06 2.40
N GLU A 167 -1.82 4.77 3.52
CA GLU A 167 -1.66 4.24 4.87
C GLU A 167 -2.37 2.89 5.07
N ARG A 168 -3.65 2.81 4.71
CA ARG A 168 -4.44 1.58 4.91
C ARG A 168 -3.95 0.37 4.11
N TYR A 169 -3.39 0.58 2.91
CA TYR A 169 -2.86 -0.52 2.10
C TYR A 169 -1.47 -0.89 2.58
N ALA A 170 -0.64 0.11 2.86
CA ALA A 170 0.66 -0.04 3.47
C ALA A 170 0.61 -0.85 4.79
N LEU A 171 -0.28 -0.50 5.72
CA LEU A 171 -0.48 -1.26 6.97
C LEU A 171 -1.05 -2.66 6.72
N ALA A 172 -1.96 -2.81 5.75
CA ALA A 172 -2.51 -4.12 5.40
C ALA A 172 -1.44 -5.05 4.81
N GLU A 173 -0.55 -4.53 3.96
CA GLU A 173 0.57 -5.28 3.39
C GLU A 173 1.58 -5.69 4.45
N GLU A 174 1.97 -4.77 5.33
CA GLU A 174 2.89 -5.09 6.44
C GLU A 174 2.27 -6.17 7.35
N SER A 175 1.00 -6.01 7.73
CA SER A 175 0.29 -7.01 8.53
C SER A 175 0.17 -8.37 7.82
N LEU A 176 0.01 -8.38 6.49
CA LEU A 176 -0.03 -9.60 5.70
C LEU A 176 1.35 -10.26 5.66
N ALA A 177 2.41 -9.50 5.40
CA ALA A 177 3.79 -9.98 5.38
C ALA A 177 4.18 -10.58 6.73
N ASP A 178 3.89 -9.88 7.83
CA ASP A 178 4.09 -10.37 9.19
C ASP A 178 3.32 -11.67 9.48
N GLY A 179 2.04 -11.71 9.08
CA GLY A 179 1.20 -12.90 9.22
C GLY A 179 1.77 -14.10 8.46
N LEU A 180 2.19 -13.89 7.21
CA LEU A 180 2.80 -14.93 6.37
C LEU A 180 4.14 -15.39 6.94
N ALA A 181 5.00 -14.47 7.40
CA ALA A 181 6.26 -14.81 8.05
C ALA A 181 6.04 -15.68 9.29
N ARG A 182 5.02 -15.38 10.11
CA ARG A 182 4.66 -16.22 11.26
C ARG A 182 4.19 -17.61 10.85
N LEU A 183 3.39 -17.72 9.79
CA LEU A 183 2.92 -19.02 9.28
C LEU A 183 4.07 -19.86 8.72
N VAL A 184 4.94 -19.26 7.91
CA VAL A 184 6.13 -19.92 7.33
C VAL A 184 7.07 -20.43 8.43
N ASN A 185 7.26 -19.66 9.50
CA ASN A 185 8.11 -20.02 10.62
C ASN A 185 7.41 -20.86 11.71
N SER A 186 6.12 -21.18 11.53
CA SER A 186 5.40 -22.02 12.48
C SER A 186 5.67 -23.51 12.21
N THR A 187 6.04 -24.24 13.26
CA THR A 187 6.21 -25.70 13.19
C THR A 187 4.88 -26.40 13.44
N PRO A 188 4.41 -27.29 12.54
CA PRO A 188 3.22 -28.10 12.80
C PRO A 188 3.35 -28.91 14.09
N LYS A 189 2.23 -29.07 14.80
CA LYS A 189 2.19 -29.77 16.09
C LYS A 189 2.65 -31.23 15.94
N GLN A 190 3.59 -31.61 16.79
CA GLN A 190 4.15 -32.97 16.84
C GLN A 190 3.32 -33.85 17.80
N ASP A 191 2.02 -33.95 17.56
CA ASP A 191 1.08 -34.67 18.44
C ASP A 191 1.05 -36.19 18.16
N GLY A 192 2.10 -36.74 17.55
CA GLY A 192 2.21 -38.17 17.21
C GLY A 192 1.51 -38.58 15.90
N SER A 193 0.93 -37.63 15.14
CA SER A 193 0.19 -37.88 13.89
C SER A 193 1.06 -38.13 12.65
N ALA A 194 2.39 -38.14 12.79
CA ALA A 194 3.31 -38.29 11.66
C ALA A 194 3.08 -39.60 10.85
N ALA A 195 2.76 -40.70 11.54
CA ALA A 195 2.46 -41.98 10.89
C ALA A 195 1.15 -41.93 10.09
N ASP A 196 0.14 -41.23 10.61
CA ASP A 196 -1.16 -41.06 9.96
C ASP A 196 -1.03 -40.21 8.69
N TRP A 197 -0.22 -39.15 8.74
CA TRP A 197 0.11 -38.31 7.58
C TRP A 197 0.84 -39.08 6.48
N GLU A 198 1.81 -39.90 6.85
CA GLU A 198 2.54 -40.73 5.88
C GLU A 198 1.65 -41.80 5.25
N GLN A 199 0.77 -42.42 6.03
CA GLN A 199 -0.20 -43.38 5.50
C GLN A 199 -1.19 -42.73 4.53
N ALA A 200 -1.66 -41.52 4.83
CA ALA A 200 -2.50 -40.75 3.91
C ALA A 200 -1.74 -40.40 2.62
N ALA A 201 -0.48 -39.96 2.72
CA ALA A 201 0.36 -39.67 1.56
C ALA A 201 0.57 -40.90 0.67
N ALA A 202 0.81 -42.07 1.26
CA ALA A 202 1.00 -43.32 0.52
C ALA A 202 -0.24 -43.79 -0.26
N SER A 203 -1.43 -43.37 0.15
CA SER A 203 -2.70 -43.67 -0.55
C SER A 203 -3.07 -42.69 -1.66
N ALA A 204 -2.37 -41.56 -1.77
CA ALA A 204 -2.69 -40.51 -2.73
C ALA A 204 -2.13 -40.79 -4.13
N GLN A 205 -2.79 -40.23 -5.15
CA GLN A 205 -2.36 -40.31 -6.54
C GLN A 205 -1.81 -38.97 -7.03
N GLY A 206 -1.00 -39.01 -8.09
CA GLY A 206 -0.40 -37.80 -8.68
C GLY A 206 0.44 -37.00 -7.67
N SER A 207 0.34 -35.68 -7.72
CA SER A 207 1.01 -34.75 -6.79
C SER A 207 0.41 -34.73 -5.39
N GLY A 208 -0.67 -35.50 -5.12
CA GLY A 208 -1.34 -35.52 -3.83
C GLY A 208 -0.47 -36.02 -2.68
N ALA A 209 0.41 -37.00 -2.94
CA ALA A 209 1.32 -37.53 -1.92
C ALA A 209 2.31 -36.46 -1.43
N GLU A 210 2.88 -35.68 -2.36
CA GLU A 210 3.81 -34.59 -2.05
C GLU A 210 3.11 -33.44 -1.32
N LEU A 211 1.89 -33.09 -1.73
CA LEU A 211 1.09 -32.08 -1.05
C LEU A 211 0.78 -32.47 0.40
N ILE A 212 0.38 -33.72 0.64
CA ILE A 212 0.09 -34.21 2.00
C ILE A 212 1.35 -34.11 2.89
N ARG A 213 2.51 -34.51 2.37
CA ARG A 213 3.78 -34.38 3.10
C ARG A 213 4.14 -32.92 3.36
N ALA A 214 3.94 -32.03 2.40
CA ALA A 214 4.20 -30.60 2.57
C ALA A 214 3.31 -29.99 3.66
N VAL A 215 2.02 -30.30 3.67
CA VAL A 215 1.07 -29.83 4.70
C VAL A 215 1.41 -30.39 6.08
N ALA A 216 1.89 -31.63 6.15
CA ALA A 216 2.34 -32.22 7.42
C ALA A 216 3.60 -31.55 7.98
N ALA A 217 4.46 -30.99 7.12
CA ALA A 217 5.76 -30.42 7.50
C ALA A 217 5.77 -28.89 7.66
N HIS A 218 4.84 -28.16 7.03
CA HIS A 218 4.88 -26.70 6.94
C HIS A 218 3.58 -26.03 7.39
N GLY A 219 3.68 -24.87 8.04
CA GLY A 219 2.52 -24.06 8.45
C GLY A 219 1.83 -23.29 7.32
N LEU A 220 2.47 -23.18 6.15
CA LEU A 220 1.92 -22.58 4.94
C LEU A 220 2.37 -23.39 3.72
N VAL A 221 1.42 -23.78 2.87
CA VAL A 221 1.68 -24.49 1.61
C VAL A 221 0.86 -23.84 0.51
N LEU A 222 1.49 -23.55 -0.62
CA LEU A 222 0.83 -23.09 -1.83
C LEU A 222 0.74 -24.26 -2.82
N HIS A 223 -0.46 -24.55 -3.32
CA HIS A 223 -0.69 -25.51 -4.39
C HIS A 223 -1.40 -24.81 -5.55
N THR A 224 -0.76 -24.83 -6.72
CA THR A 224 -1.26 -24.18 -7.94
C THR A 224 -1.40 -25.22 -9.04
N GLY A 225 -2.51 -25.18 -9.78
CA GLY A 225 -2.78 -26.08 -10.90
C GLY A 225 -3.81 -25.47 -11.86
N GLY A 226 -3.81 -25.93 -13.11
CA GLY A 226 -4.83 -25.57 -14.10
C GLY A 226 -5.97 -26.59 -14.13
N GLU A 227 -6.90 -26.47 -15.09
CA GLU A 227 -8.07 -27.37 -15.22
C GLU A 227 -7.72 -28.87 -15.38
N ALA A 228 -6.46 -29.20 -15.67
CA ALA A 228 -5.97 -30.56 -15.85
C ALA A 228 -5.13 -31.10 -14.67
N SER A 229 -5.10 -30.40 -13.53
CA SER A 229 -4.40 -30.81 -12.30
C SER A 229 -5.28 -31.63 -11.35
#